data_AF-A0A060BMS8-F1
#
_entry.id   AF-A0A060BMS8-F1
#
_cell.length_a   1.000
_cell.length_b   1.000
_cell.length_c   1.000
_cell.angle_alpha   90.00
_cell.angle_beta   90.00
_cell.angle_gamma   90.00
#
_symmetry.space_group_name_H-M   'P 1'
#
loop_
_entity.id
_entity.type
_entity.pdbx_description
1 polymer ?
#
loop_
_entity_poly.entity_id
_entity_poly.type
_entity_poly.pdbx_seq_one_letter_code
_entity_poly.pdbx_strand_id
1 'polypeptide(L)'
;PEEYIKAPDVKQMDKWNKQCNSLIKLVTYAPEYETSAEFEEYCLNNGIVPSVGHSNATRKQMKNSKATHVTHLYNAQREFKHREPGVTGHALLENNMYCELMQMDFMFVQI
;
A
#
# COMPACT_ATOMS: atom_id res chain seq x y z
N PRO A 1 16.28 7.38 10.49
CA PRO A 1 14.97 7.00 9.90
C PRO A 1 15.06 5.79 8.97
N GLU A 2 15.97 5.82 7.99
CA GLU A 2 16.16 4.72 7.01
C GLU A 2 16.55 3.39 7.67
N GLU A 3 17.34 3.42 8.74
CA GLU A 3 17.74 2.24 9.52
C GLU A 3 16.56 1.43 10.10
N TYR A 4 15.38 2.04 10.20
CA TYR A 4 14.15 1.39 10.68
C TYR A 4 13.25 0.90 9.52
N ILE A 5 13.55 1.26 8.27
CA ILE A 5 12.82 0.80 7.09
C ILE A 5 13.29 -0.62 6.78
N LYS A 6 12.36 -1.57 6.86
CA LYS A 6 12.62 -2.99 6.60
C LYS A 6 11.59 -3.53 5.62
N ALA A 7 11.97 -4.59 4.91
CA ALA A 7 11.03 -5.34 4.10
C ALA A 7 9.85 -5.83 4.97
N PRO A 8 8.65 -6.00 4.40
CA PRO A 8 7.52 -6.58 5.10
C PRO A 8 7.88 -7.95 5.70
N ASP A 9 7.60 -8.14 6.99
CA ASP A 9 7.96 -9.34 7.75
C ASP A 9 6.74 -9.84 8.52
N VAL A 10 6.26 -11.03 8.16
CA VAL A 10 5.11 -11.70 8.78
C VAL A 10 5.33 -11.94 10.27
N LYS A 11 6.53 -12.33 10.69
CA LYS A 11 6.82 -12.61 12.12
C LYS A 11 6.69 -11.35 12.95
N GLN A 12 7.19 -10.23 12.42
CA GLN A 12 7.10 -8.95 13.08
C GLN A 12 5.65 -8.43 13.13
N MET A 13 4.90 -8.61 12.04
CA MET A 13 3.48 -8.24 11.97
C MET A 13 2.65 -9.06 12.96
N ASP A 14 2.89 -10.36 13.03
CA ASP A 14 2.19 -11.27 13.94
C ASP A 14 2.46 -10.94 15.41
N LYS A 15 3.71 -10.63 15.74
CA LYS A 15 4.08 -10.15 17.07
C LYS A 15 3.28 -8.89 17.44
N TRP A 16 3.22 -7.90 16.55
CA TRP A 16 2.49 -6.66 16.81
C TRP A 16 0.99 -6.89 16.90
N ASN A 17 0.41 -7.67 16.00
CA ASN A 17 -1.02 -7.95 15.99
C ASN A 17 -1.46 -8.64 17.29
N LYS A 18 -0.66 -9.59 17.79
CA LYS A 18 -0.87 -10.24 19.09
C LYS A 18 -0.75 -9.25 20.26
N GLN A 19 0.27 -8.41 20.26
CA GLN A 19 0.47 -7.38 21.31
C GLN A 19 -0.68 -6.37 21.35
N CYS A 20 -1.30 -6.09 20.20
CA CYS A 20 -2.46 -5.22 20.08
C CYS A 20 -3.80 -5.96 20.21
N ASN A 21 -3.84 -7.21 20.67
CA ASN A 21 -5.07 -8.02 20.79
C ASN A 21 -5.91 -8.04 19.49
N SER A 22 -5.26 -8.18 18.32
CA SER A 22 -5.91 -8.21 17.00
C SER A 22 -6.68 -6.92 16.63
N LEU A 23 -6.30 -5.79 17.21
CA LEU A 23 -6.90 -4.48 16.91
C LEU A 23 -6.35 -3.82 15.64
N ILE A 24 -5.27 -4.33 15.05
CA ILE A 24 -4.75 -3.78 13.81
C ILE A 24 -5.73 -4.10 12.68
N LYS A 25 -6.17 -3.09 11.93
CA LYS A 25 -7.14 -3.23 10.82
C LYS A 25 -6.58 -2.86 9.46
N LEU A 26 -5.52 -2.08 9.42
CA LEU A 26 -4.86 -1.65 8.20
C LEU A 26 -3.37 -1.51 8.46
N VAL A 27 -2.55 -1.88 7.47
CA VAL A 27 -1.11 -1.66 7.49
C VAL A 27 -0.64 -1.12 6.16
N THR A 28 0.16 -0.05 6.19
CA THR A 28 0.81 0.48 4.99
C THR A 28 2.14 -0.23 4.76
N TYR A 29 2.40 -0.65 3.52
CA TYR A 29 3.63 -1.33 3.12
C TYR A 29 3.96 -1.04 1.65
N ALA A 30 5.15 -1.47 1.23
CA ALA A 30 5.62 -1.35 -0.15
C ALA A 30 5.65 -2.76 -0.80
N PRO A 31 4.93 -3.00 -1.91
CA PRO A 31 4.76 -4.34 -2.49
C PRO A 31 5.93 -4.80 -3.39
N GLU A 32 6.96 -3.98 -3.57
CA GLU A 32 8.12 -4.32 -4.41
C GLU A 32 9.11 -5.32 -3.79
N TYR A 33 8.94 -5.69 -2.52
CA TYR A 33 9.79 -6.69 -1.84
C TYR A 33 9.33 -8.12 -2.14
N GLU A 34 10.28 -9.07 -2.17
CA GLU A 34 9.99 -10.50 -2.40
C GLU A 34 9.05 -11.10 -1.34
N THR A 35 9.11 -10.62 -0.10
CA THR A 35 8.30 -11.08 1.03
C THR A 35 6.84 -10.56 0.99
N SER A 36 6.52 -9.66 0.06
CA SER A 36 5.23 -8.96 0.02
C SER A 36 4.04 -9.91 -0.15
N ALA A 37 4.17 -10.95 -0.97
CA ALA A 37 3.07 -11.87 -1.24
C ALA A 37 2.65 -12.68 0.01
N GLU A 38 3.63 -13.16 0.79
CA GLU A 38 3.39 -13.87 2.05
C GLU A 38 2.82 -12.91 3.10
N PHE A 39 3.34 -11.68 3.15
CA PHE A 39 2.88 -10.64 4.05
C PHE A 39 1.41 -10.25 3.80
N GLU A 40 1.04 -10.04 2.54
CA GLU A 40 -0.34 -9.75 2.12
C GLU A 40 -1.28 -10.89 2.51
N GLU A 41 -0.87 -12.15 2.27
CA GLU A 41 -1.67 -13.31 2.64
C GLU A 41 -1.91 -13.40 4.15
N TYR A 42 -0.87 -13.18 4.96
CA TYR A 42 -1.03 -13.08 6.41
C TYR A 42 -2.03 -11.99 6.79
N CYS A 43 -1.88 -10.79 6.24
CA CYS A 43 -2.74 -9.66 6.56
C CYS A 43 -4.22 -9.98 6.26
N LEU A 44 -4.50 -10.45 5.05
CA LEU A 44 -5.85 -10.79 4.61
C LEU A 44 -6.47 -11.90 5.48
N ASN A 45 -5.71 -12.94 5.81
CA ASN A 45 -6.17 -14.04 6.67
C ASN A 45 -6.47 -13.58 8.11
N ASN A 46 -5.89 -12.48 8.56
CA ASN A 46 -6.11 -11.90 9.88
C ASN A 46 -7.05 -10.68 9.88
N GLY A 47 -7.74 -10.41 8.75
CA GLY A 47 -8.66 -9.28 8.63
C GLY A 47 -7.98 -7.92 8.69
N ILE A 48 -6.70 -7.85 8.32
CA ILE A 48 -5.91 -6.62 8.20
C ILE A 48 -5.87 -6.25 6.72
N VAL A 49 -6.23 -5.01 6.39
CA VAL A 49 -6.15 -4.50 5.03
C VAL A 49 -4.71 -4.09 4.69
N PRO A 50 -4.04 -4.74 3.74
CA PRO A 50 -2.78 -4.25 3.22
C PRO A 50 -3.03 -3.03 2.31
N SER A 51 -2.41 -1.90 2.62
CA SER A 51 -2.50 -0.66 1.86
C SER A 51 -1.13 -0.31 1.27
N VAL A 52 -1.07 -0.04 -0.03
CA VAL A 52 0.20 0.32 -0.68
C VAL A 52 0.47 1.80 -0.49
N GLY A 53 1.66 2.13 0.01
CA GLY A 53 2.12 3.50 0.17
C GLY A 53 3.63 3.55 0.38
N HIS A 54 4.23 4.74 0.31
CA HIS A 54 5.68 4.91 0.46
C HIS A 54 6.49 3.95 -0.44
N SER A 55 6.01 3.76 -1.67
CA SER A 55 6.43 2.68 -2.54
C SER A 55 6.90 3.19 -3.89
N ASN A 56 7.98 2.59 -4.37
CA ASN A 56 8.47 2.71 -5.72
C ASN A 56 8.05 1.48 -6.55
N ALA A 57 6.82 0.97 -6.38
CA ALA A 57 6.32 -0.18 -7.13
C ALA A 57 5.93 0.17 -8.56
N THR A 58 6.22 -0.75 -9.50
CA THR A 58 5.84 -0.63 -10.92
C THR A 58 4.39 -1.05 -11.06
N ARG A 59 3.74 -0.69 -12.16
CA ARG A 59 2.41 -1.24 -12.47
C ARG A 59 2.43 -2.76 -12.53
N LYS A 60 3.51 -3.36 -13.01
CA LYS A 60 3.67 -4.83 -13.03
C LYS A 60 3.66 -5.41 -11.62
N GLN A 61 4.40 -4.83 -10.68
CA GLN A 61 4.39 -5.25 -9.27
C GLN A 61 3.00 -5.06 -8.65
N MET A 62 2.36 -3.91 -8.90
CA MET A 62 0.99 -3.67 -8.41
C MET A 62 -0.03 -4.67 -8.94
N LYS A 63 0.05 -5.07 -10.21
CA LYS A 63 -0.83 -6.11 -10.78
C LYS A 63 -0.69 -7.48 -10.11
N ASN A 64 0.44 -7.74 -9.46
CA ASN A 64 0.67 -8.98 -8.72
C ASN A 64 0.31 -8.85 -7.22
N SER A 65 0.10 -7.63 -6.73
CA SER A 65 -0.28 -7.37 -5.35
C SER A 65 -1.77 -7.65 -5.14
N LYS A 66 -2.11 -8.14 -3.97
CA LYS A 66 -3.49 -8.35 -3.50
C LYS A 66 -4.06 -7.13 -2.78
N ALA A 67 -3.29 -6.05 -2.63
CA ALA A 67 -3.75 -4.84 -1.96
C ALA A 67 -4.89 -4.18 -2.73
N THR A 68 -5.94 -3.79 -2.00
CA THR A 68 -7.08 -3.04 -2.53
C THR A 68 -7.10 -1.60 -2.06
N HIS A 69 -6.11 -1.17 -1.26
CA HIS A 69 -6.01 0.17 -0.71
C HIS A 69 -4.69 0.84 -1.16
N VAL A 70 -4.75 2.14 -1.38
CA VAL A 70 -3.57 2.99 -1.57
C VAL A 70 -3.58 4.10 -0.53
N THR A 71 -2.53 4.13 0.28
CA THR A 71 -2.32 5.16 1.30
C THR A 71 -1.91 6.45 0.59
N HIS A 72 -2.56 7.55 0.95
CA HIS A 72 -2.29 8.93 0.50
C HIS A 72 -1.83 9.03 -0.96
N LEU A 73 -2.71 8.63 -1.88
CA LEU A 73 -2.47 8.58 -3.33
C LEU A 73 -1.67 9.79 -3.82
N TYR A 74 -0.69 9.52 -4.69
CA TYR A 74 0.36 10.44 -5.18
C TYR A 74 1.52 10.67 -4.21
N ASN A 75 1.28 10.81 -2.91
CA ASN A 75 2.31 11.20 -1.96
C ASN A 75 3.30 10.05 -1.69
N ALA A 76 4.61 10.34 -1.77
CA ALA A 76 5.67 9.37 -1.53
C ALA A 76 5.55 8.06 -2.36
N GLN A 77 5.02 8.17 -3.58
CA GLN A 77 4.90 7.07 -4.53
C GLN A 77 5.79 7.29 -5.74
N ARG A 78 6.06 6.23 -6.51
CA ARG A 78 6.66 6.37 -7.86
C ARG A 78 5.88 7.40 -8.68
N GLU A 79 6.62 8.29 -9.34
CA GLU A 79 6.08 9.27 -10.28
C GLU A 79 5.20 8.62 -11.37
N PHE A 80 4.01 9.18 -11.59
CA PHE A 80 3.07 8.73 -12.61
C PHE A 80 3.54 9.12 -14.02
N LYS A 81 3.77 8.14 -14.90
CA LYS A 81 4.13 8.36 -16.32
C LYS A 81 3.20 7.56 -17.24
N HIS A 82 2.97 8.07 -18.45
CA HIS A 82 2.05 7.46 -19.42
C HIS A 82 2.41 6.03 -19.81
N ARG A 83 3.70 5.67 -19.83
CA ARG A 83 4.16 4.30 -20.14
C ARG A 83 4.49 3.45 -18.91
N GLU A 84 4.65 4.07 -17.74
CA GLU A 84 4.88 3.38 -16.48
C GLU A 84 4.04 4.07 -15.38
N PRO A 85 2.77 3.67 -15.25
CA PRO A 85 1.84 4.36 -14.38
C PRO A 85 2.11 4.14 -12.87
N GLY A 86 2.94 3.17 -12.50
CA GLY A 86 3.28 2.90 -11.10
C GLY A 86 2.06 2.61 -10.21
N VAL A 87 2.19 2.96 -8.92
CA VAL A 87 1.13 2.83 -7.90
C VAL A 87 -0.06 3.71 -8.24
N THR A 88 0.17 5.01 -8.49
CA THR A 88 -0.89 5.98 -8.72
C THR A 88 -1.77 5.58 -9.90
N GLY A 89 -1.17 5.27 -11.06
CA GLY A 89 -1.97 4.87 -12.20
C GLY A 89 -2.53 3.46 -12.06
N HIS A 90 -2.00 2.59 -11.18
CA HIS A 90 -2.70 1.37 -10.76
C HIS A 90 -4.03 1.68 -10.08
N ALA A 91 -3.96 2.51 -9.05
CA ALA A 91 -5.12 2.92 -8.28
C ALA A 91 -6.23 3.54 -9.15
N LEU A 92 -5.86 4.35 -10.15
CA LEU A 92 -6.81 5.04 -11.04
C LEU A 92 -7.39 4.16 -12.16
N LEU A 93 -6.75 3.03 -12.50
CA LEU A 93 -7.17 2.18 -13.63
C LEU A 93 -7.95 0.93 -13.20
N GLU A 94 -7.82 0.50 -11.94
CA GLU A 94 -8.52 -0.67 -11.44
C GLU A 94 -9.76 -0.26 -10.63
N ASN A 95 -10.89 -0.94 -10.85
CA ASN A 95 -12.17 -0.59 -10.22
C ASN A 95 -12.30 -1.04 -8.76
N ASN A 96 -11.35 -1.82 -8.25
CA ASN A 96 -11.38 -2.43 -6.92
C ASN A 96 -10.41 -1.74 -5.92
N MET A 97 -10.04 -0.49 -6.19
CA MET A 97 -9.07 0.26 -5.39
C MET A 97 -9.75 1.37 -4.58
N TYR A 98 -9.49 1.37 -3.27
CA TYR A 98 -9.77 2.50 -2.38
C TYR A 98 -8.53 3.38 -2.29
N CYS A 99 -8.69 4.67 -2.56
CA CYS A 99 -7.60 5.62 -2.53
C CYS A 99 -7.83 6.63 -1.41
N GLU A 100 -6.92 6.67 -0.45
CA GLU A 100 -6.88 7.77 0.52
C GLU A 100 -6.28 8.99 -0.17
N LEU A 101 -6.89 10.16 0.00
CA LEU A 101 -6.38 11.42 -0.53
C LEU A 101 -6.07 12.35 0.65
N MET A 102 -4.83 12.87 0.71
CA MET A 102 -4.52 13.98 1.60
C MET A 102 -4.83 15.28 0.86
N GLN A 103 -5.86 16.00 1.29
CA GLN A 103 -6.13 17.34 0.79
C GLN A 103 -5.10 18.31 1.39
N MET A 104 -4.02 18.53 0.65
CA MET A 104 -3.07 19.62 0.90
C MET A 104 -3.51 20.80 0.02
N ASP A 105 -4.11 21.81 0.64
CA ASP A 105 -4.70 23.03 0.06
C ASP A 105 -5.96 22.85 -0.83
N PHE A 106 -6.87 23.83 -0.76
CA PHE A 106 -8.15 23.85 -1.48
C PHE A 106 -7.94 23.84 -3.01
N MET A 107 -8.15 22.69 -3.64
CA MET A 107 -8.34 22.60 -5.09
C MET A 107 -9.81 22.26 -5.37
N PHE A 108 -10.59 23.28 -5.74
CA PHE A 108 -11.91 23.07 -6.35
C PHE A 108 -11.69 22.43 -7.71
N VAL A 109 -12.05 21.16 -7.87
CA VAL A 109 -12.31 20.57 -9.17
C VAL A 109 -13.82 20.55 -9.35
N GLN A 110 -14.34 21.57 -10.03
CA GLN A 110 -15.68 21.49 -10.60
C GLN A 110 -15.61 20.51 -11.77
N ILE A 111 -16.38 19.43 -11.68
CA ILE A 111 -16.67 18.53 -12.81
C ILE A 111 -17.76 19.19 -13.65
#